data_AF-A0A7X8NU40-F1
#
_entry.id   AF-A0A7X8NU40-F1
#
_cell.length_a   1.000
_cell.length_b   1.000
_cell.length_c   1.000
_cell.angle_alpha   90.00
_cell.angle_beta   90.00
_cell.angle_gamma   90.00
#
_symmetry.space_group_name_H-M   'P 1'
#
loop_
_entity.id
_entity.type
_entity.pdbx_description
1 polymer ?
#
loop_
_entity_poly.entity_id
_entity_poly.type
_entity_poly.pdbx_seq_one_letter_code
_entity_poly.pdbx_strand_id
1 'polypeptide(L)'
;MLTMSERFVFTTRRHHAFASTGNAYDAVQCDEAIRTGDTLVVLAEEVVVVASPKPFAVTLAHGNLHALSAPREGEALADLARSLHVSAADFEHAAEIARRFGFPLDPQIEALLASPAG
;
A
#
# COMPACT_ATOMS: atom_id res chain seq x y z
N MET A 1 -20.91 -8.90 -27.16
CA MET A 1 -19.70 -9.70 -27.36
C MET A 1 -18.55 -8.91 -26.76
N LEU A 2 -18.02 -9.32 -25.60
CA LEU A 2 -16.88 -8.63 -24.99
C LEU A 2 -15.66 -8.78 -25.91
N THR A 3 -14.98 -7.67 -26.16
CA THR A 3 -13.76 -7.64 -26.97
C THR A 3 -12.70 -8.54 -26.33
N MET A 4 -11.75 -9.07 -27.12
CA MET A 4 -10.66 -9.90 -26.57
C MET A 4 -9.84 -9.16 -25.50
N SER A 5 -9.80 -7.82 -25.58
CA SER A 5 -9.14 -6.94 -24.61
C SER A 5 -9.81 -6.96 -23.23
N GLU A 6 -11.13 -7.14 -23.15
CA GLU A 6 -11.87 -7.20 -21.88
C GLU A 6 -11.76 -8.57 -21.19
N ARG A 7 -11.45 -9.64 -21.95
CA ARG A 7 -11.35 -11.02 -21.42
C ARG A 7 -10.09 -11.30 -20.62
N PHE A 8 -9.06 -10.46 -20.77
CA PHE A 8 -7.77 -10.60 -20.11
C PHE A 8 -7.31 -9.28 -19.46
N VAL A 9 -8.25 -8.47 -18.96
CA VAL A 9 -7.88 -7.31 -18.13
C VAL A 9 -7.38 -7.84 -16.78
N PHE A 10 -6.06 -7.96 -16.65
CA PHE A 10 -5.42 -8.21 -15.36
C PHE A 10 -4.53 -7.02 -15.01
N THR A 11 -4.59 -6.60 -13.75
CA THR A 11 -3.63 -5.64 -13.19
C THR A 11 -2.50 -6.46 -12.58
N THR A 12 -1.29 -6.30 -13.12
CA THR A 12 -0.12 -6.92 -12.50
C THR A 12 0.21 -6.18 -11.21
N ARG A 13 0.40 -6.91 -10.11
CA ARG A 13 0.90 -6.37 -8.85
C ARG A 13 2.14 -7.15 -8.42
N ARG A 14 3.20 -6.46 -8.01
CA ARG A 14 4.43 -7.06 -7.53
C ARG A 14 4.51 -6.99 -6.01
N HIS A 15 5.09 -8.02 -5.43
CA HIS A 15 5.30 -8.16 -4.00
C HIS A 15 6.77 -8.39 -3.73
N HIS A 16 7.32 -7.64 -2.78
CA HIS A 16 8.71 -7.74 -2.37
C HIS A 16 8.76 -8.04 -0.87
N ALA A 17 9.38 -9.14 -0.48
CA ALA A 17 9.50 -9.54 0.91
C ALA A 17 10.87 -9.15 1.47
N PHE A 18 10.88 -8.55 2.66
CA PHE A 18 12.12 -8.14 3.34
C PHE A 18 12.20 -8.74 4.73
N ALA A 19 13.44 -8.90 5.20
CA ALA A 19 13.71 -9.35 6.57
C ALA A 19 13.46 -8.26 7.61
N SER A 20 13.56 -6.97 7.23
CA SER A 20 13.31 -5.84 8.12
C SER A 20 12.74 -4.62 7.40
N THR A 21 12.08 -3.73 8.14
CA THR A 21 11.57 -2.45 7.62
C THR A 21 12.67 -1.49 7.19
N GLY A 22 13.86 -1.57 7.81
CA GLY A 22 15.04 -0.81 7.38
C GLY A 22 15.51 -1.23 5.99
N ASN A 23 15.63 -2.54 5.75
CA ASN A 23 16.00 -3.06 4.42
C ASN A 23 14.95 -2.70 3.37
N ALA A 24 13.66 -2.75 3.73
CA ALA A 24 12.58 -2.35 2.84
C ALA A 24 12.67 -0.86 2.47
N TYR A 25 12.98 0.02 3.45
CA TYR A 25 13.17 1.45 3.19
C TYR A 25 14.34 1.68 2.22
N ASP A 26 15.50 1.09 2.50
CA ASP A 26 16.70 1.27 1.67
C ASP A 26 16.50 0.72 0.25
N ALA A 27 15.83 -0.43 0.12
CA ALA A 27 15.55 -1.03 -1.18
C ALA A 27 14.67 -0.14 -2.05
N VAL A 28 13.65 0.52 -1.47
CA VAL A 28 12.80 1.48 -2.21
C VAL A 28 13.60 2.65 -2.79
N GLN A 29 14.73 3.02 -2.16
CA GLN A 29 15.57 4.14 -2.62
C GLN A 29 16.57 3.73 -3.71
N CYS A 30 16.99 2.46 -3.74
CA CYS A 30 18.16 2.02 -4.51
C CYS A 30 17.85 0.93 -5.55
N ASP A 31 16.79 0.13 -5.35
CA ASP A 31 16.46 -1.00 -6.22
C ASP A 31 15.46 -0.57 -7.31
N GLU A 32 15.96 -0.45 -8.54
CA GLU A 32 15.17 -0.08 -9.72
C GLU A 32 14.08 -1.11 -10.09
N ALA A 33 14.12 -2.31 -9.51
CA ALA A 33 13.07 -3.31 -9.70
C ALA A 33 11.78 -3.00 -8.91
N ILE A 34 11.89 -2.16 -7.87
CA ILE A 34 10.77 -1.73 -7.02
C ILE A 34 10.17 -0.46 -7.62
N ARG A 35 8.87 -0.51 -7.93
CA ARG A 35 8.16 0.63 -8.52
C ARG A 35 7.17 1.21 -7.54
N THR A 36 6.87 2.49 -7.68
CA THR A 36 5.79 3.15 -6.95
C THR A 36 4.48 2.36 -7.13
N GLY A 37 3.80 2.06 -6.02
CA GLY A 37 2.60 1.23 -5.98
C GLY A 37 2.85 -0.27 -5.73
N ASP A 38 4.10 -0.75 -5.85
CA ASP A 38 4.43 -2.13 -5.47
C ASP A 38 4.17 -2.35 -3.97
N THR A 39 3.84 -3.59 -3.60
CA THR A 39 3.59 -3.95 -2.20
C THR A 39 4.85 -4.56 -1.58
N LEU A 40 5.26 -4.05 -0.43
CA LEU A 40 6.36 -4.62 0.36
C LEU A 40 5.78 -5.32 1.59
N VAL A 41 6.37 -6.45 1.97
CA VAL A 41 5.93 -7.25 3.11
C VAL A 41 7.13 -7.54 4.02
N VAL A 42 7.00 -7.18 5.30
CA VAL A 42 7.97 -7.49 6.35
C VAL A 42 7.28 -8.34 7.41
N LEU A 43 7.26 -9.65 7.19
CA LEU A 43 6.46 -10.58 8.00
C LEU A 43 6.85 -10.56 9.48
N ALA A 44 8.16 -10.51 9.78
CA ALA A 44 8.67 -10.55 11.15
C ALA A 44 8.32 -9.30 11.98
N GLU A 45 7.98 -8.20 11.32
CA GLU A 45 7.59 -6.93 11.95
C GLU A 45 6.09 -6.64 11.79
N GLU A 46 5.33 -7.58 11.20
CA GLU A 46 3.88 -7.43 10.91
C GLU A 46 3.55 -6.21 10.05
N VAL A 47 4.44 -5.86 9.11
CA VAL A 47 4.32 -4.64 8.30
C VAL A 47 4.01 -4.95 6.83
N VAL A 48 3.00 -4.26 6.28
CA VAL A 48 2.73 -4.21 4.84
C VAL A 48 2.75 -2.76 4.38
N VAL A 49 3.43 -2.50 3.26
CA VAL A 49 3.80 -1.16 2.80
C VAL A 49 3.49 -0.98 1.33
N VAL A 50 3.13 0.23 0.96
CA VAL A 50 3.06 0.66 -0.44
C VAL A 50 4.35 1.41 -0.78
N ALA A 51 5.05 0.94 -1.82
CA ALA A 51 6.27 1.56 -2.29
C ALA A 51 5.97 2.95 -2.89
N SER A 52 6.76 3.93 -2.47
CA SER A 52 6.81 5.29 -3.03
C SER A 52 8.13 5.94 -2.58
N PRO A 53 8.53 7.12 -3.08
CA PRO A 53 9.75 7.79 -2.61
C PRO A 53 9.80 7.99 -1.08
N LYS A 54 8.63 8.04 -0.43
CA LYS A 54 8.46 7.95 1.03
C LYS A 54 7.55 6.75 1.35
N PRO A 55 8.10 5.53 1.41
CA PRO A 55 7.29 4.33 1.56
C PRO A 55 6.52 4.37 2.88
N PHE A 56 5.24 4.02 2.83
CA PHE A 56 4.34 4.13 3.97
C PHE A 56 3.65 2.80 4.28
N ALA A 57 3.51 2.52 5.57
CA ALA A 57 2.82 1.33 6.03
C ALA A 57 1.30 1.51 5.98
N VAL A 58 0.58 0.45 5.60
CA VAL A 58 -0.88 0.37 5.75
C VAL A 58 -1.29 -0.33 7.04
N THR A 59 -0.33 -0.97 7.71
CA THR A 59 -0.45 -1.63 9.01
C THR A 59 -0.21 -0.66 10.15
N LEU A 60 -0.77 -0.97 11.33
CA LEU A 60 -0.55 -0.21 12.56
C LEU A 60 0.94 -0.18 12.93
N ALA A 61 1.62 -1.32 12.78
CA ALA A 61 3.08 -1.37 12.84
C ALA A 61 3.67 -0.79 11.56
N HIS A 62 4.61 0.15 11.70
CA HIS A 62 5.29 0.79 10.57
C HIS A 62 6.82 0.71 10.65
N GLY A 63 7.40 0.35 11.80
CA GLY A 63 8.85 0.24 11.97
C GLY A 63 9.59 1.51 11.51
N ASN A 64 10.58 1.33 10.63
CA ASN A 64 11.35 2.44 10.03
C ASN A 64 10.64 3.15 8.85
N LEU A 65 9.42 2.76 8.52
CA LEU A 65 8.65 3.27 7.38
C LEU A 65 7.68 4.36 7.86
N HIS A 66 7.15 5.14 6.92
CA HIS A 66 6.27 6.24 7.28
C HIS A 66 4.89 5.74 7.69
N ALA A 67 4.37 6.25 8.81
CA ALA A 67 2.95 6.20 9.11
C ALA A 67 2.21 7.25 8.28
N LEU A 68 0.93 7.00 8.01
CA LEU A 68 0.10 8.01 7.37
C LEU A 68 -0.35 9.05 8.38
N SER A 69 -0.31 10.31 7.96
CA SER A 69 -0.94 11.38 8.71
C SER A 69 -2.46 11.15 8.77
N ALA A 70 -3.10 11.66 9.82
CA ALA A 70 -4.54 11.71 9.87
C ALA A 70 -5.10 12.39 8.59
N PRO A 71 -6.08 11.77 7.90
CA PRO A 71 -6.71 12.38 6.75
C PRO A 71 -7.36 13.68 7.14
N ARG A 72 -7.39 14.62 6.20
CA ARG A 72 -8.13 15.88 6.38
C ARG A 72 -9.62 15.59 6.40
N GLU A 73 -10.39 16.45 7.04
CA GLU A 73 -11.85 16.33 7.05
C GLU A 73 -12.39 16.30 5.61
N GLY A 74 -13.12 15.25 5.26
CA GLY A 74 -13.66 15.03 3.92
C GLY A 74 -12.66 14.51 2.87
N GLU A 75 -11.41 14.21 3.24
CA GLU A 75 -10.43 13.63 2.31
C GLU A 75 -10.80 12.18 1.99
N ALA A 76 -10.97 11.88 0.70
CA ALA A 76 -11.21 10.52 0.23
C ALA A 76 -9.88 9.79 -0.01
N LEU A 77 -9.92 8.45 0.01
CA LEU A 77 -8.75 7.61 -0.29
C LEU A 77 -8.10 7.95 -1.63
N ALA A 78 -8.92 8.29 -2.64
CA ALA A 78 -8.45 8.68 -3.96
C ALA A 78 -7.63 9.99 -3.95
N ASP A 79 -7.96 10.92 -3.04
CA ASP A 79 -7.23 12.19 -2.90
C ASP A 79 -5.87 11.97 -2.24
N LEU A 80 -5.86 11.19 -1.16
CA LEU A 80 -4.62 10.76 -0.51
C LEU A 80 -3.73 10.01 -1.50
N ALA A 81 -4.27 9.02 -2.22
CA ALA A 81 -3.52 8.24 -3.19
C ALA A 81 -2.88 9.09 -4.28
N ARG A 82 -3.64 10.07 -4.82
CA ARG A 82 -3.12 11.03 -5.80
C ARG A 82 -1.97 11.86 -5.24
N SER A 83 -2.07 12.30 -3.98
CA SER A 83 -1.01 13.08 -3.32
C SER A 83 0.30 12.28 -3.14
N LEU A 84 0.19 10.97 -2.99
CA LEU A 84 1.31 10.04 -2.83
C LEU A 84 1.76 9.39 -4.15
N HIS A 85 1.12 9.77 -5.26
CA HIS A 85 1.37 9.27 -6.62
C HIS A 85 1.20 7.74 -6.74
N VAL A 86 0.26 7.19 -5.99
CA VAL A 86 -0.20 5.79 -6.06
C VAL A 86 -1.70 5.76 -6.40
N SER A 87 -2.27 4.58 -6.57
CA SER A 87 -3.70 4.39 -6.78
C SER A 87 -4.41 3.96 -5.50
N ALA A 88 -5.71 4.25 -5.38
CA ALA A 88 -6.54 3.71 -4.29
C ALA A 88 -6.51 2.18 -4.26
N ALA A 89 -6.42 1.56 -5.44
CA ALA A 89 -6.30 0.13 -5.60
C ALA A 89 -5.01 -0.46 -4.99
N ASP A 90 -3.94 0.34 -4.84
CA ASP A 90 -2.70 -0.10 -4.17
C ASP A 90 -2.90 -0.16 -2.65
N PHE A 91 -3.64 0.79 -2.07
CA PHE A 91 -4.05 0.75 -0.66
C PHE A 91 -4.95 -0.43 -0.36
N GLU A 92 -6.00 -0.61 -1.16
CA GLU A 92 -6.95 -1.72 -1.01
C GLU A 92 -6.23 -3.07 -1.04
N HIS A 93 -5.28 -3.24 -1.96
CA HIS A 93 -4.50 -4.46 -2.10
C HIS A 93 -3.57 -4.71 -0.93
N ALA A 94 -2.79 -3.68 -0.53
CA ALA A 94 -1.90 -3.78 0.61
C ALA A 94 -2.69 -4.08 1.90
N ALA A 95 -3.84 -3.45 2.08
CA ALA A 95 -4.74 -3.69 3.20
C ALA A 95 -5.35 -5.11 3.18
N GLU A 96 -5.72 -5.61 1.99
CA GLU A 96 -6.17 -6.99 1.83
C GLU A 96 -5.08 -7.99 2.24
N ILE A 97 -3.83 -7.74 1.87
CA ILE A 97 -2.69 -8.60 2.25
C ILE A 97 -2.45 -8.57 3.75
N ALA A 98 -2.44 -7.39 4.36
CA ALA A 98 -2.30 -7.25 5.81
C ALA A 98 -3.42 -8.01 6.54
N ARG A 99 -4.68 -7.87 6.10
CA ARG A 99 -5.83 -8.62 6.65
C ARG A 99 -5.66 -10.13 6.51
N ARG A 100 -5.16 -10.61 5.36
CA ARG A 100 -4.91 -12.05 5.14
C ARG A 100 -3.79 -12.60 6.02
N PHE A 101 -2.82 -11.78 6.40
CA PHE A 101 -1.80 -12.15 7.39
C PHE A 101 -2.24 -11.94 8.84
N GLY A 102 -3.39 -11.31 9.07
CA GLY A 102 -3.88 -10.99 10.42
C GLY A 102 -3.20 -9.79 11.06
N PHE A 103 -2.52 -8.94 10.26
CA PHE A 103 -1.86 -7.74 10.75
C PHE A 103 -2.88 -6.61 10.92
N PRO A 104 -2.91 -5.92 12.07
CA PRO A 104 -3.81 -4.79 12.28
C PRO A 104 -3.48 -3.66 11.30
N LEU A 105 -4.51 -3.06 10.71
CA LEU A 105 -4.35 -1.90 9.83
C LEU A 105 -4.15 -0.63 10.63
N ASP A 106 -3.53 0.38 10.01
CA ASP A 106 -3.51 1.72 10.56
C ASP A 106 -4.96 2.26 10.63
N PRO A 107 -5.42 2.84 11.76
CA PRO A 107 -6.79 3.32 11.91
C PRO A 107 -7.22 4.34 10.85
N GLN A 108 -6.27 5.15 10.35
CA GLN A 108 -6.53 6.11 9.28
C GLN A 108 -6.83 5.40 7.97
N ILE A 109 -6.10 4.31 7.68
CA ILE A 109 -6.36 3.45 6.52
C ILE A 109 -7.71 2.75 6.65
N GLU A 110 -8.03 2.22 7.82
CA GLU A 110 -9.34 1.60 8.06
C GLU A 110 -10.49 2.57 7.80
N ALA A 111 -10.39 3.80 8.33
CA ALA A 111 -11.40 4.83 8.14
C ALA A 111 -11.55 5.20 6.65
N LEU A 112 -10.44 5.40 5.93
CA LEU A 112 -10.46 5.74 4.51
C LEU A 112 -11.02 4.62 3.63
N LEU A 113 -10.74 3.36 3.96
CA LEU A 113 -11.26 2.20 3.22
C LEU A 113 -12.74 1.90 3.52
N ALA A 114 -13.24 2.32 4.69
CA ALA A 114 -14.64 2.16 5.07
C ALA A 114 -15.57 3.22 4.46
N SER A 115 -15.02 4.37 4.06
CA SER A 115 -15.79 5.45 3.44
C SER A 115 -16.03 5.15 1.96
N PRO A 116 -17.28 5.10 1.46
CA PRO A 116 -17.54 4.91 0.04
C PRO A 116 -16.92 6.07 -0.76
N ALA A 117 -16.32 5.76 -1.91
CA ALA A 117 -15.88 6.78 -2.86
C ALA A 117 -17.07 7.71 -3.17
N GLY A 118 -16.96 8.98 -2.75
CA GLY A 118 -17.98 10.01 -2.97
C GLY A 118 -18.19 10.31 -4.44
#